data_AF-A0A3C0SXF4-F1
#
_entry.id   AF-A0A3C0SXF4-F1
#
_cell.length_a   1.000
_cell.length_b   1.000
_cell.length_c   1.000
_cell.angle_alpha   90.00
_cell.angle_beta   90.00
_cell.angle_gamma   90.00
#
_symmetry.space_group_name_H-M   'P 1'
#
loop_
_entity.id
_entity.type
_entity.pdbx_description
1 polymer ?
#
loop_
_entity_poly.entity_id
_entity_poly.type
_entity_poly.pdbx_seq_one_letter_code
_entity_poly.pdbx_strand_id
1 'polypeptide(L)'
;MAKTQSSAAGGGKGKIKKDLTGRQKAAIFLVTLGSEVSSEIFKHLRDDEIEALTFEIARLDSVEPEERDRVLMEFKELMMAQDFITSGGIEYARELLEKSLGSQKAVDIINRLTSSLQVRPFDFIRRTDPAHLLNFIQQEHPQTIALILAYLEPQKASVILGALQHEVQSDVARRIATMDRTSPEVLREVERVLEKKLSTLSSEDYTAAGGVENIVEILNLVDRSTEKIIIEALEEDDPELAEEIKKRMFVFEDIVLLDDRAIQKV
;
A
#
# COMPACT_ATOMS: atom_id res chain seq x y z
N MET A 1 32.98 -74.07 8.17
CA MET A 1 32.43 -73.18 9.22
C MET A 1 32.87 -71.77 8.86
N ALA A 2 32.04 -70.99 8.14
CA ALA A 2 31.05 -70.04 8.67
C ALA A 2 31.74 -68.80 9.30
N LYS A 3 31.70 -67.63 8.62
CA LYS A 3 30.84 -66.44 8.94
C LYS A 3 31.51 -65.56 10.04
N THR A 4 31.62 -64.23 10.03
CA THR A 4 30.91 -63.11 9.36
C THR A 4 31.72 -61.80 9.50
N GLN A 5 31.52 -60.90 8.55
CA GLN A 5 31.74 -59.43 8.43
C GLN A 5 32.13 -58.59 9.68
N SER A 6 32.96 -57.55 9.47
CA SER A 6 32.47 -56.16 9.43
C SER A 6 33.52 -55.17 8.86
N SER A 7 33.03 -54.25 8.05
CA SER A 7 33.70 -53.19 7.31
C SER A 7 33.58 -51.86 8.08
N ALA A 8 34.62 -51.01 8.04
CA ALA A 8 34.48 -49.55 8.17
C ALA A 8 35.74 -48.89 7.55
N ALA A 9 35.68 -48.44 6.30
CA ALA A 9 35.23 -47.10 5.90
C ALA A 9 36.17 -46.00 6.41
N GLY A 10 37.17 -45.66 5.59
CA GLY A 10 37.98 -44.45 5.75
C GLY A 10 37.11 -43.22 5.54
N GLY A 11 36.83 -42.50 6.63
CA GLY A 11 36.02 -41.30 6.63
C GLY A 11 36.71 -40.14 5.90
N GLY A 12 36.20 -39.78 4.73
CA GLY A 12 36.40 -38.47 4.15
C GLY A 12 35.83 -37.41 5.09
N LYS A 13 36.68 -36.49 5.55
CA LYS A 13 36.27 -35.33 6.36
C LYS A 13 35.40 -34.43 5.47
N GLY A 14 34.09 -34.58 5.56
CA GLY A 14 33.15 -33.57 5.06
C GLY A 14 33.38 -32.27 5.83
N LYS A 15 33.91 -31.25 5.16
CA LYS A 15 33.85 -29.87 5.65
C LYS A 15 32.35 -29.52 5.78
N ILE A 16 31.88 -29.37 7.01
CA ILE A 16 30.54 -28.85 7.30
C ILE A 16 30.45 -27.47 6.64
N LYS A 17 29.63 -27.33 5.59
CA LYS A 17 29.33 -26.03 4.95
C LYS A 17 28.67 -25.15 6.02
N LYS A 18 29.43 -24.19 6.55
CA LYS A 18 28.90 -23.14 7.41
C LYS A 18 28.11 -22.18 6.53
N ASP A 19 26.81 -22.05 6.76
CA ASP A 19 26.03 -21.01 6.10
C ASP A 19 26.56 -19.64 6.56
N LEU A 20 27.04 -18.87 5.60
CA LEU A 20 27.58 -17.53 5.85
C LEU A 20 26.44 -16.59 6.27
N THR A 21 26.68 -15.81 7.31
CA THR A 21 25.72 -14.75 7.70
C THR A 21 25.75 -13.60 6.71
N GLY A 22 24.68 -12.79 6.63
CA GLY A 22 24.63 -11.63 5.73
C GLY A 22 25.79 -10.65 5.92
N ARG A 23 26.22 -10.43 7.18
CA ARG A 23 27.38 -9.58 7.49
C ARG A 23 28.70 -10.16 6.97
N GLN A 24 28.89 -11.47 7.08
CA GLN A 24 30.06 -12.15 6.52
C GLN A 24 30.07 -12.11 4.99
N LYS A 25 28.91 -12.29 4.35
CA LYS A 25 28.77 -12.16 2.89
C LYS A 25 29.10 -10.74 2.42
N ALA A 26 28.61 -9.72 3.11
CA ALA A 26 28.91 -8.33 2.82
C ALA A 26 30.42 -8.02 2.97
N ALA A 27 31.05 -8.52 4.03
CA ALA A 27 32.51 -8.39 4.21
C ALA A 27 33.30 -9.05 3.08
N ILE A 28 32.94 -10.28 2.69
CA ILE A 28 33.56 -10.99 1.57
C ILE A 28 33.36 -10.22 0.25
N PHE A 29 32.17 -9.68 0.02
CA PHE A 29 31.85 -8.88 -1.16
C PHE A 29 32.72 -7.62 -1.24
N LEU A 30 32.83 -6.86 -0.15
CA LEU A 30 33.64 -5.64 -0.08
C LEU A 30 35.14 -5.91 -0.31
N VAL A 31 35.68 -6.97 0.30
CA VAL A 31 37.07 -7.39 0.06
C VAL A 31 37.28 -7.75 -1.41
N THR A 32 36.29 -8.39 -2.04
CA THR A 32 36.34 -8.80 -3.45
C THR A 32 36.32 -7.62 -4.42
N LEU A 33 35.59 -6.54 -4.09
CA LEU A 33 35.55 -5.32 -4.90
C LEU A 33 36.84 -4.48 -4.81
N GLY A 34 37.66 -4.72 -3.79
CA GLY A 34 38.87 -3.96 -3.51
C GLY A 34 38.62 -2.66 -2.75
N SER A 35 39.71 -2.06 -2.25
CA SER A 35 39.66 -0.93 -1.32
C SER A 35 39.04 0.33 -1.91
N GLU A 36 39.33 0.63 -3.18
CA GLU A 36 38.84 1.83 -3.87
C GLU A 36 37.31 1.84 -3.92
N VAL A 37 36.71 0.79 -4.49
CA VAL A 37 35.25 0.69 -4.66
C VAL A 37 34.55 0.56 -3.31
N SER A 38 35.11 -0.24 -2.40
CA SER A 38 34.54 -0.42 -1.07
C SER A 38 34.56 0.87 -0.26
N SER A 39 35.55 1.74 -0.44
CA SER A 39 35.60 3.04 0.25
C SER A 39 34.43 3.95 -0.15
N GLU A 40 33.99 3.92 -1.42
CA GLU A 40 32.81 4.67 -1.86
C GLU A 40 31.54 4.10 -1.24
N ILE A 41 31.44 2.78 -1.08
CA ILE A 41 30.31 2.14 -0.40
C ILE A 41 30.26 2.56 1.08
N PHE A 42 31.41 2.61 1.77
CA PHE A 42 31.49 3.01 3.18
C PHE A 42 30.96 4.42 3.45
N LYS A 43 31.09 5.35 2.49
CA LYS A 43 30.57 6.72 2.62
C LYS A 43 29.05 6.79 2.76
N HIS A 44 28.34 5.73 2.38
CA HIS A 44 26.88 5.66 2.42
C HIS A 44 26.35 4.84 3.61
N LEU A 45 27.22 4.35 4.48
CA LEU A 45 26.85 3.52 5.63
C LEU A 45 26.86 4.34 6.93
N ARG A 46 26.09 3.91 7.92
CA ARG A 46 26.13 4.48 9.28
C ARG A 46 27.35 3.96 10.05
N ASP A 47 27.76 4.70 11.07
CA ASP A 47 28.92 4.36 11.91
C ASP A 47 28.83 2.95 12.52
N ASP A 48 27.64 2.53 12.97
CA ASP A 48 27.38 1.18 13.52
C ASP A 48 27.56 0.06 12.49
N GLU A 49 27.21 0.34 11.23
CA GLU A 49 27.35 -0.59 10.11
C GLU A 49 28.80 -0.71 9.65
N ILE A 50 29.51 0.42 9.62
CA ILE A 50 30.94 0.49 9.32
C ILE A 50 31.74 -0.31 10.34
N GLU A 51 31.47 -0.14 11.63
CA GLU A 51 32.15 -0.87 12.71
C GLU A 51 31.91 -2.39 12.58
N ALA A 52 30.65 -2.79 12.38
CA ALA A 52 30.29 -4.19 12.23
C ALA A 52 30.94 -4.85 11.00
N LEU A 53 30.97 -4.16 9.85
CA LEU A 53 31.58 -4.67 8.62
C LEU A 53 33.11 -4.72 8.73
N THR A 54 33.72 -3.69 9.32
CA THR A 54 35.18 -3.66 9.54
C THR A 54 35.62 -4.82 10.44
N PHE A 55 34.83 -5.12 11.48
CA PHE A 55 35.09 -6.25 12.36
C PHE A 55 35.03 -7.60 11.63
N GLU A 56 34.04 -7.80 10.75
CA GLU A 56 33.96 -9.03 9.94
C GLU A 56 35.08 -9.10 8.92
N ILE A 57 35.44 -8.00 8.26
CA ILE A 57 36.58 -7.93 7.31
C ILE A 57 37.88 -8.30 8.01
N ALA A 58 38.13 -7.77 9.21
CA ALA A 58 39.33 -8.07 9.99
C ALA A 58 39.44 -9.54 10.43
N ARG A 59 38.31 -10.27 10.48
CA ARG A 59 38.25 -11.70 10.80
C ARG A 59 38.33 -12.61 9.58
N LEU A 60 38.32 -12.06 8.37
CA LEU A 60 38.51 -12.83 7.15
C LEU A 60 40.01 -13.11 6.98
N ASP A 61 40.45 -14.32 7.35
CA ASP A 61 41.84 -14.75 7.13
C ASP A 61 42.14 -14.97 5.64
N SER A 62 41.33 -15.80 4.99
CA SER A 62 41.43 -16.10 3.56
C SER A 62 40.06 -16.48 3.01
N VAL A 63 39.68 -15.86 1.90
CA VAL A 63 38.42 -16.17 1.21
C VAL A 63 38.69 -17.20 0.12
N GLU A 64 38.05 -18.37 0.22
CA GLU A 64 38.15 -19.40 -0.81
C GLU A 64 37.49 -18.91 -2.12
N PRO A 65 38.07 -19.20 -3.31
CA PRO A 65 37.48 -18.77 -4.59
C PRO A 65 36.02 -19.17 -4.75
N GLU A 66 35.66 -20.35 -4.26
CA GLU A 66 34.30 -20.91 -4.30
C GLU A 66 33.30 -20.15 -3.40
N GLU A 67 33.77 -19.52 -2.33
CA GLU A 67 32.96 -18.69 -1.45
C GLU A 67 32.77 -17.31 -2.05
N ARG A 68 33.84 -16.72 -2.58
CA ARG A 68 33.79 -15.47 -3.34
C ARG A 68 32.81 -15.56 -4.50
N ASP A 69 32.93 -16.59 -5.34
CA ASP A 69 32.11 -16.73 -6.54
C ASP A 69 30.63 -16.96 -6.18
N ARG A 70 30.36 -17.68 -5.07
CA ARG A 70 28.99 -17.81 -4.52
C ARG A 70 28.41 -16.49 -4.05
N VAL A 71 29.17 -15.69 -3.29
CA VAL A 71 28.73 -14.38 -2.81
C VAL A 71 28.46 -13.42 -3.97
N LEU A 72 29.32 -13.42 -5.00
CA LEU A 72 29.11 -12.62 -6.20
C LEU A 72 27.88 -13.07 -7.00
N MET A 73 27.65 -14.38 -7.13
CA MET A 73 26.48 -14.93 -7.82
C MET A 73 25.19 -14.58 -7.07
N GLU A 74 25.17 -14.73 -5.75
CA GLU A 74 24.03 -14.33 -4.91
C GLU A 74 23.75 -12.83 -5.00
N PHE A 75 24.80 -11.99 -4.95
CA PHE A 75 24.64 -10.55 -5.14
C PHE A 75 24.08 -10.23 -6.54
N LYS A 76 24.57 -10.89 -7.59
CA LYS A 76 24.05 -10.75 -8.96
C LYS A 76 22.59 -11.18 -9.05
N GLU A 77 22.18 -12.26 -8.40
CA GLU A 77 20.79 -12.71 -8.35
C GLU A 77 19.89 -11.70 -7.62
N LEU A 78 20.37 -11.14 -6.51
CA LEU A 78 19.66 -10.06 -5.80
C LEU A 78 19.55 -8.79 -6.65
N MET A 79 20.59 -8.45 -7.40
CA MET A 79 20.56 -7.35 -8.35
C MET A 79 19.63 -7.63 -9.52
N MET A 80 19.62 -8.84 -10.07
CA MET A 80 18.68 -9.23 -11.12
C MET A 80 17.23 -9.26 -10.61
N ALA A 81 17.00 -9.65 -9.35
CA ALA A 81 15.68 -9.61 -8.74
C ALA A 81 15.22 -8.16 -8.49
N GLN A 82 16.12 -7.28 -8.05
CA GLN A 82 15.85 -5.85 -7.93
C GLN A 82 15.66 -5.20 -9.29
N ASP A 83 16.47 -5.57 -10.28
CA ASP A 83 16.36 -5.20 -11.69
C ASP A 83 15.11 -5.79 -12.32
N PHE A 84 14.54 -6.91 -11.89
CA PHE A 84 13.21 -7.33 -12.35
C PHE A 84 12.09 -6.47 -11.74
N ILE A 85 12.36 -5.83 -10.60
CA ILE A 85 11.47 -4.86 -9.95
C ILE A 85 11.68 -3.45 -10.55
N THR A 86 12.82 -3.15 -11.18
CA THR A 86 13.14 -1.83 -11.80
C THR A 86 13.30 -1.82 -13.34
N SER A 87 13.41 -2.98 -14.01
CA SER A 87 13.58 -3.13 -15.48
C SER A 87 12.27 -3.47 -16.20
N GLY A 88 11.15 -3.49 -15.47
CA GLY A 88 9.84 -3.23 -16.05
C GLY A 88 9.48 -1.77 -15.77
N GLY A 89 9.78 -0.86 -16.71
CA GLY A 89 9.53 0.57 -16.45
C GLY A 89 9.87 1.51 -17.61
N ILE A 90 9.43 2.76 -17.45
CA ILE A 90 9.58 3.87 -18.40
C ILE A 90 11.04 4.07 -18.83
N GLU A 91 12.02 3.79 -17.97
CA GLU A 91 13.45 4.03 -18.27
C GLU A 91 14.04 3.00 -19.22
N TYR A 92 13.70 1.71 -19.07
CA TYR A 92 14.07 0.68 -20.05
C TYR A 92 13.38 0.93 -21.40
N ALA A 93 12.10 1.34 -21.36
CA ALA A 93 11.39 1.77 -22.56
C ALA A 93 12.04 3.00 -23.21
N ARG A 94 12.54 3.95 -22.40
CA ARG A 94 13.26 5.15 -22.88
C ARG A 94 14.53 4.74 -23.60
N GLU A 95 15.38 3.92 -23.00
CA GLU A 95 16.64 3.47 -23.60
C GLU A 95 16.40 2.70 -24.91
N LEU A 96 15.39 1.82 -24.94
CA LEU A 96 14.98 1.12 -26.16
C LEU A 96 14.50 2.07 -27.25
N LEU A 97 13.66 3.05 -26.91
CA LEU A 97 13.13 4.03 -27.85
C LEU A 97 14.23 4.97 -28.36
N GLU A 98 15.17 5.38 -27.50
CA GLU A 98 16.30 6.23 -27.88
C GLU A 98 17.20 5.53 -28.89
N LYS A 99 17.53 4.25 -28.64
CA LYS A 99 18.35 3.43 -29.54
C LYS A 99 17.64 3.11 -30.85
N SER A 100 16.31 2.98 -30.85
CA SER A 100 15.54 2.54 -32.02
C SER A 100 15.01 3.69 -32.88
N LEU A 101 14.66 4.83 -32.28
CA LEU A 101 13.92 5.93 -32.92
C LEU A 101 14.62 7.30 -32.79
N GLY A 102 15.73 7.38 -32.04
CA GLY A 102 16.46 8.60 -31.73
C GLY A 102 15.88 9.39 -30.55
N SER A 103 16.74 10.16 -29.86
CA SER A 103 16.38 10.84 -28.60
C SER A 103 15.12 11.69 -28.67
N GLN A 104 14.91 12.44 -29.76
CA GLN A 104 13.76 13.35 -29.85
C GLN A 104 12.42 12.60 -29.84
N LYS A 105 12.28 11.54 -30.65
CA LYS A 105 11.05 10.74 -30.72
C LYS A 105 10.86 9.89 -29.47
N ALA A 106 11.95 9.41 -28.88
CA ALA A 106 11.90 8.68 -27.63
C ALA A 106 11.34 9.54 -26.50
N VAL A 107 11.84 10.77 -26.34
CA VAL A 107 11.33 11.73 -25.36
C VAL A 107 9.84 12.02 -25.57
N ASP A 108 9.38 12.22 -26.81
CA ASP A 108 7.96 12.48 -27.08
C ASP A 108 7.06 11.29 -26.72
N ILE A 109 7.46 10.06 -27.07
CA ILE A 109 6.71 8.84 -26.77
C ILE A 109 6.71 8.57 -25.26
N ILE A 110 7.86 8.75 -24.60
CA ILE A 110 7.99 8.61 -23.16
C ILE A 110 7.19 9.66 -22.42
N ASN A 111 7.18 10.92 -22.85
CA ASN A 111 6.36 11.96 -22.23
C ASN A 111 4.86 11.64 -22.36
N ARG A 112 4.42 11.12 -23.52
CA ARG A 112 3.03 10.68 -23.71
C ARG A 112 2.67 9.49 -22.83
N LEU A 113 3.57 8.50 -22.72
CA LEU A 113 3.40 7.32 -21.88
C LEU A 113 3.43 7.67 -20.38
N THR A 114 4.35 8.54 -19.97
CA THR A 114 4.48 9.06 -18.60
C THR A 114 3.26 9.89 -18.22
N SER A 115 2.69 10.67 -19.15
CA SER A 115 1.42 11.39 -18.92
C SER A 115 0.22 10.45 -18.76
N SER A 116 0.31 9.20 -19.24
CA SER A 116 -0.71 8.16 -19.05
C SER A 116 -0.45 7.24 -17.85
N LEU A 117 0.80 7.17 -17.36
CA LEU A 117 1.24 6.30 -16.27
C LEU A 117 1.48 7.04 -14.95
N GLN A 118 1.79 8.34 -14.98
CA GLN A 118 1.73 9.18 -13.79
C GLN A 118 0.27 9.37 -13.42
N VAL A 119 -0.09 8.93 -12.22
CA VAL A 119 -1.22 9.50 -11.48
C VAL A 119 -1.01 11.00 -11.55
N ARG A 120 -1.88 11.71 -12.28
CA ARG A 120 -1.74 13.17 -12.35
C ARG A 120 -1.89 13.67 -10.92
N PRO A 121 -1.10 14.65 -10.48
CA PRO A 121 -1.30 15.26 -9.18
C PRO A 121 -2.78 15.62 -9.01
N PHE A 122 -3.37 15.18 -7.91
CA PHE A 122 -4.79 15.35 -7.59
C PHE A 122 -5.77 14.55 -8.48
N ASP A 123 -5.36 13.44 -9.08
CA ASP A 123 -6.28 12.61 -9.89
C ASP A 123 -7.47 12.07 -9.08
N PHE A 124 -7.30 11.81 -7.78
CA PHE A 124 -8.42 11.45 -6.91
C PHE A 124 -9.43 12.60 -6.76
N ILE A 125 -8.94 13.83 -6.60
CA ILE A 125 -9.77 15.04 -6.50
C ILE A 125 -10.59 15.25 -7.78
N ARG A 126 -10.01 14.94 -8.94
CA ARG A 126 -10.71 15.01 -10.23
C ARG A 126 -11.87 14.02 -10.32
N ARG A 127 -11.87 12.94 -9.54
CA ARG A 127 -12.96 11.96 -9.46
C ARG A 127 -13.95 12.24 -8.33
N THR A 128 -13.56 13.01 -7.33
CA THR A 128 -14.42 13.41 -6.20
C THR A 128 -15.56 14.33 -6.66
N ASP A 129 -16.70 14.21 -5.99
CA ASP A 129 -17.84 15.11 -6.16
C ASP A 129 -17.51 16.53 -5.68
N PRO A 130 -17.87 17.60 -6.41
CA PRO A 130 -17.58 18.98 -6.03
C PRO A 130 -18.10 19.38 -4.64
N ALA A 131 -19.24 18.86 -4.17
CA ALA A 131 -19.77 19.17 -2.85
C ALA A 131 -18.94 18.54 -1.72
N HIS A 132 -18.49 17.30 -1.91
CA HIS A 132 -17.61 16.63 -0.95
C HIS A 132 -16.26 17.34 -0.86
N LEU A 133 -15.73 17.74 -2.02
CA LEU A 133 -14.48 18.49 -2.08
C LEU A 133 -14.60 19.89 -1.45
N LEU A 134 -15.72 20.59 -1.69
CA LEU A 134 -15.99 21.89 -1.07
C LEU A 134 -16.02 21.78 0.46
N ASN A 135 -16.75 20.82 1.01
CA ASN A 135 -16.84 20.60 2.46
C ASN A 135 -15.47 20.41 3.09
N PHE A 136 -14.57 19.78 2.34
CA PHE A 136 -13.21 19.52 2.75
C PHE A 136 -12.29 20.75 2.68
N ILE A 137 -12.30 21.47 1.55
CA ILE A 137 -11.33 22.55 1.32
C ILE A 137 -11.77 23.91 1.88
N GLN A 138 -13.05 24.10 2.21
CA GLN A 138 -13.57 25.42 2.62
C GLN A 138 -12.92 26.00 3.90
N GLN A 139 -12.31 25.15 4.74
CA GLN A 139 -11.59 25.56 5.96
C GLN A 139 -10.07 25.68 5.74
N GLU A 140 -9.56 25.34 4.57
CA GLU A 140 -8.14 25.40 4.26
C GLU A 140 -7.70 26.83 3.91
N HIS A 141 -6.39 27.09 4.02
CA HIS A 141 -5.86 28.41 3.70
C HIS A 141 -6.10 28.79 2.21
N PRO A 142 -6.40 30.06 1.86
CA PRO A 142 -6.69 30.47 0.48
C PRO A 142 -5.63 30.08 -0.56
N GLN A 143 -4.36 29.96 -0.15
CA GLN A 143 -3.29 29.43 -1.04
C GLN A 143 -3.50 27.97 -1.41
N THR A 144 -3.90 27.14 -0.44
CA THR A 144 -4.12 25.71 -0.63
C THR A 144 -5.35 25.50 -1.51
N ILE A 145 -6.42 26.25 -1.27
CA ILE A 145 -7.62 26.23 -2.12
C ILE A 145 -7.25 26.65 -3.55
N ALA A 146 -6.50 27.74 -3.73
CA ALA A 146 -6.04 28.19 -5.04
C ALA A 146 -5.19 27.12 -5.76
N LEU A 147 -4.30 26.45 -5.03
CA LEU A 147 -3.50 25.35 -5.56
C LEU A 147 -4.40 24.21 -6.04
N ILE A 148 -5.34 23.73 -5.22
CA ILE A 148 -6.24 22.63 -5.59
C ILE A 148 -7.08 23.00 -6.82
N LEU A 149 -7.69 24.19 -6.82
CA LEU A 149 -8.54 24.65 -7.93
C LEU A 149 -7.77 24.80 -9.24
N ALA A 150 -6.49 25.17 -9.20
CA ALA A 150 -5.65 25.30 -10.40
C ALA A 150 -5.37 23.95 -11.10
N TYR A 151 -5.51 22.83 -10.40
CA TYR A 151 -5.35 21.47 -10.94
C TYR A 151 -6.67 20.76 -11.25
N LEU A 152 -7.81 21.42 -11.02
CA LEU A 152 -9.13 20.92 -11.37
C LEU A 152 -9.55 21.29 -12.78
N GLU A 153 -10.53 20.55 -13.32
CA GLU A 153 -11.20 20.94 -14.55
C GLU A 153 -11.97 22.25 -14.34
N PRO A 154 -11.93 23.21 -15.28
CA PRO A 154 -12.54 24.54 -15.10
C PRO A 154 -14.00 24.50 -14.65
N GLN A 155 -14.76 23.51 -15.13
CA GLN A 155 -16.15 23.32 -14.75
C GLN A 155 -16.29 23.01 -13.25
N LYS A 156 -15.55 22.03 -12.73
CA LYS A 156 -15.54 21.69 -11.30
C LYS A 156 -15.01 22.84 -10.45
N ALA A 157 -13.92 23.47 -10.89
CA ALA A 157 -13.33 24.61 -10.18
C ALA A 157 -14.32 25.78 -10.06
N SER A 158 -15.11 26.05 -11.11
CA SER A 158 -16.11 27.13 -11.10
C SER A 158 -17.22 26.91 -10.08
N VAL A 159 -17.71 25.67 -9.96
CA VAL A 159 -18.75 25.29 -8.99
C VAL A 159 -18.24 25.49 -7.57
N ILE A 160 -17.02 25.04 -7.29
CA ILE A 160 -16.42 25.13 -5.95
C ILE A 160 -16.12 26.58 -5.59
N LEU A 161 -15.48 27.33 -6.50
CA LEU A 161 -15.20 28.75 -6.29
C LEU A 161 -16.49 29.53 -6.01
N GLY A 162 -17.57 29.26 -6.77
CA GLY A 162 -18.87 29.90 -6.58
C GLY A 162 -19.55 29.60 -5.24
N ALA A 163 -19.20 28.47 -4.60
CA ALA A 163 -19.79 28.04 -3.34
C ALA A 163 -18.98 28.46 -2.09
N LEU A 164 -17.77 28.99 -2.26
CA LEU A 164 -16.97 29.56 -1.16
C LEU A 164 -17.58 30.87 -0.64
N GLN A 165 -17.22 31.25 0.59
CA GLN A 165 -17.60 32.56 1.16
C GLN A 165 -17.01 33.71 0.35
N HIS A 166 -17.77 34.80 0.19
CA HIS A 166 -17.45 35.90 -0.73
C HIS A 166 -16.08 36.55 -0.47
N GLU A 167 -15.69 36.63 0.79
CA GLU A 167 -14.39 37.16 1.23
C GLU A 167 -13.22 36.28 0.73
N VAL A 168 -13.38 34.96 0.80
CA VAL A 168 -12.37 33.97 0.38
C VAL A 168 -12.31 33.84 -1.14
N GLN A 169 -13.45 33.96 -1.83
CA GLN A 169 -13.54 33.86 -3.30
C GLN A 169 -12.55 34.80 -4.01
N SER A 170 -12.53 36.07 -3.59
CA SER A 170 -11.70 37.09 -4.21
C SER A 170 -10.20 36.84 -4.00
N ASP A 171 -9.80 36.37 -2.81
CA ASP A 171 -8.40 36.07 -2.49
C ASP A 171 -7.92 34.82 -3.23
N VAL A 172 -8.74 33.78 -3.30
CA VAL A 172 -8.47 32.55 -4.06
C VAL A 172 -8.33 32.85 -5.54
N ALA A 173 -9.27 33.59 -6.14
CA ALA A 173 -9.22 33.96 -7.55
C ALA A 173 -7.97 34.78 -7.90
N ARG A 174 -7.60 35.76 -7.04
CA ARG A 174 -6.36 36.53 -7.22
C ARG A 174 -5.14 35.63 -7.19
N ARG A 175 -5.06 34.71 -6.23
CA ARG A 175 -3.95 33.76 -6.11
C ARG A 175 -3.84 32.86 -7.33
N ILE A 176 -4.94 32.28 -7.81
CA ILE A 176 -4.92 31.47 -9.05
C ILE A 176 -4.36 32.27 -10.23
N ALA A 177 -4.73 33.54 -10.35
CA ALA A 177 -4.28 34.41 -11.44
C ALA A 177 -2.80 34.81 -11.33
N THR A 178 -2.23 34.90 -10.12
CA THR A 178 -0.85 35.35 -9.88
C THR A 178 0.12 34.22 -9.52
N MET A 179 -0.36 32.99 -9.39
CA MET A 179 0.44 31.87 -8.92
C MET A 179 1.37 31.39 -10.03
N ASP A 180 2.67 31.45 -9.76
CA ASP A 180 3.73 30.88 -10.60
C ASP A 180 3.92 29.38 -10.32
N ARG A 181 4.93 28.78 -10.97
CA ARG A 181 5.30 27.37 -10.79
C ARG A 181 5.48 27.02 -9.30
N THR A 182 4.66 26.08 -8.81
CA THR A 182 4.80 25.50 -7.47
C THR A 182 5.83 24.38 -7.48
N SER A 183 6.63 24.24 -6.42
CA SER A 183 7.61 23.15 -6.30
C SER A 183 6.90 21.78 -6.31
N PRO A 184 7.41 20.79 -7.07
CA PRO A 184 6.85 19.43 -7.08
C PRO A 184 6.81 18.76 -5.70
N GLU A 185 7.72 19.12 -4.79
CA GLU A 185 7.75 18.56 -3.43
C GLU A 185 6.55 19.05 -2.60
N VAL A 186 6.27 20.35 -2.66
CA VAL A 186 5.12 20.97 -1.99
C VAL A 186 3.81 20.42 -2.56
N LEU A 187 3.75 20.23 -3.88
CA LEU A 187 2.60 19.65 -4.54
C LEU A 187 2.28 18.24 -4.00
N ARG A 188 3.29 17.36 -3.93
CA ARG A 188 3.14 15.99 -3.40
C ARG A 188 2.77 15.96 -1.93
N GLU A 189 3.29 16.90 -1.14
CA GLU A 189 2.98 16.98 0.29
C GLU A 189 1.52 17.38 0.50
N VAL A 190 1.05 18.41 -0.21
CA VAL A 190 -0.35 18.84 -0.19
C VAL A 190 -1.25 17.69 -0.65
N GLU A 191 -0.92 17.05 -1.76
CA GLU A 191 -1.65 15.89 -2.29
C GLU A 191 -1.80 14.76 -1.26
N ARG A 192 -0.70 14.36 -0.60
CA ARG A 192 -0.70 13.30 0.43
C ARG A 192 -1.60 13.65 1.61
N VAL A 193 -1.58 14.91 2.05
CA VAL A 193 -2.42 15.37 3.17
C VAL A 193 -3.91 15.36 2.78
N LEU A 194 -4.23 15.83 1.57
CA LEU A 194 -5.59 15.78 1.02
C LEU A 194 -6.10 14.35 0.87
N GLU A 195 -5.30 13.45 0.30
CA GLU A 195 -5.67 12.05 0.09
C GLU A 195 -5.93 11.34 1.42
N LYS A 196 -5.05 11.52 2.41
CA LYS A 196 -5.23 10.94 3.75
C LYS A 196 -6.53 11.44 4.40
N LYS A 197 -6.80 12.74 4.38
CA LYS A 197 -8.00 13.30 5.00
C LYS A 197 -9.30 12.98 4.24
N LEU A 198 -9.25 12.85 2.91
CA LEU A 198 -10.40 12.40 2.13
C LEU A 198 -10.69 10.90 2.34
N SER A 199 -9.65 10.07 2.48
CA SER A 199 -9.81 8.64 2.77
C SER A 199 -10.46 8.37 4.12
N THR A 200 -10.25 9.22 5.13
CA THR A 200 -10.94 9.10 6.42
C THR A 200 -12.43 9.40 6.33
N LEU A 201 -12.86 10.28 5.41
CA LEU A 201 -14.27 10.59 5.18
C LEU A 201 -14.93 9.58 4.24
N SER A 202 -14.22 9.08 3.22
CA SER A 202 -14.69 7.96 2.40
C SER A 202 -14.86 6.66 3.20
N SER A 203 -14.17 6.54 4.34
CA SER A 203 -14.36 5.44 5.29
C SER A 203 -15.65 5.57 6.12
N GLU A 204 -16.21 6.78 6.24
CA GLU A 204 -17.52 7.02 6.88
C GLU A 204 -18.69 6.69 5.93
N ASP A 205 -18.43 6.60 4.62
CA ASP A 205 -19.39 6.18 3.58
C ASP A 205 -19.41 4.66 3.31
N TYR A 206 -18.67 3.84 4.08
CA TYR A 206 -19.17 2.49 4.35
C TYR A 206 -20.30 2.63 5.37
N THR A 207 -21.45 3.19 4.94
CA THR A 207 -22.71 2.80 5.56
C THR A 207 -22.68 1.28 5.58
N ALA A 208 -22.70 0.68 6.77
CA ALA A 208 -22.73 -0.76 6.94
C ALA A 208 -23.89 -1.31 6.10
N ALA A 209 -23.60 -1.74 4.88
CA ALA A 209 -24.57 -2.32 3.97
C ALA A 209 -24.77 -3.76 4.43
N GLY A 210 -25.46 -3.92 5.55
CA GLY A 210 -25.61 -5.20 6.23
C GLY A 210 -25.23 -5.13 7.70
N GLY A 211 -25.73 -6.11 8.45
CA GLY A 211 -25.64 -6.19 9.90
C GLY A 211 -26.89 -6.85 10.46
N VAL A 212 -26.79 -7.31 11.69
CA VAL A 212 -27.90 -7.99 12.39
C VAL A 212 -29.15 -7.09 12.47
N GLU A 213 -28.97 -5.77 12.61
CA GLU A 213 -30.09 -4.82 12.69
C GLU A 213 -30.88 -4.71 11.38
N ASN A 214 -30.20 -4.54 10.24
CA ASN A 214 -30.87 -4.43 8.94
C ASN A 214 -31.62 -5.71 8.56
N ILE A 215 -31.04 -6.89 8.84
CA ILE A 215 -31.72 -8.16 8.53
C ILE A 215 -32.93 -8.40 9.45
N VAL A 216 -32.87 -7.95 10.71
CA VAL A 216 -34.01 -7.99 11.65
C VAL A 216 -35.16 -7.12 11.15
N GLU A 217 -34.88 -5.90 10.68
CA GLU A 217 -35.92 -5.03 10.11
C GLU A 217 -36.57 -5.63 8.85
N ILE A 218 -35.77 -6.26 7.98
CA ILE A 218 -36.28 -6.97 6.80
C ILE A 218 -37.12 -8.18 7.21
N LEU A 219 -36.65 -8.99 8.16
CA LEU A 219 -37.35 -10.18 8.61
C LEU A 219 -38.66 -9.87 9.38
N ASN A 220 -38.75 -8.71 10.02
CA ASN A 220 -40.00 -8.24 10.63
C ASN A 220 -41.09 -7.85 9.60
N LEU A 221 -40.72 -7.65 8.33
CA LEU A 221 -41.63 -7.23 7.25
C LEU A 221 -42.01 -8.36 6.29
N VAL A 222 -41.28 -9.48 6.28
CA VAL A 222 -41.62 -10.64 5.45
C VAL A 222 -42.71 -11.49 6.11
N ASP A 223 -43.32 -12.38 5.34
CA ASP A 223 -44.30 -13.31 5.91
C ASP A 223 -43.63 -14.36 6.81
N ARG A 224 -44.39 -14.84 7.79
CA ARG A 224 -43.91 -15.79 8.82
C ARG A 224 -43.35 -17.10 8.25
N SER A 225 -43.75 -17.50 7.04
CA SER A 225 -43.22 -18.72 6.42
C SER A 225 -41.83 -18.51 5.86
N THR A 226 -41.60 -17.37 5.20
CA THR A 226 -40.29 -16.95 4.69
C THR A 226 -39.30 -16.67 5.82
N GLU A 227 -39.74 -15.98 6.87
CA GLU A 227 -38.95 -15.74 8.09
C GLU A 227 -38.40 -17.04 8.69
N LYS A 228 -39.30 -18.02 8.92
CA LYS A 228 -38.94 -19.30 9.54
C LYS A 228 -37.92 -20.09 8.72
N ILE A 229 -38.09 -20.13 7.39
CA ILE A 229 -37.16 -20.82 6.48
C ILE A 229 -35.76 -20.20 6.54
N ILE A 230 -35.68 -18.86 6.55
CA ILE A 230 -34.40 -18.14 6.59
C ILE A 230 -33.70 -18.36 7.92
N ILE A 231 -34.44 -18.31 9.03
CA ILE A 231 -33.87 -18.53 10.37
C ILE A 231 -33.42 -19.98 10.58
N GLU A 232 -34.20 -20.98 10.14
CA GLU A 232 -33.80 -22.39 10.22
C GLU A 232 -32.54 -22.68 9.41
N ALA A 233 -32.41 -22.08 8.21
CA ALA A 233 -31.19 -22.19 7.41
C ALA A 233 -29.98 -21.52 8.09
N LEU A 234 -30.18 -20.34 8.71
CA LEU A 234 -29.14 -19.66 9.47
C LEU A 234 -28.74 -20.44 10.72
N GLU A 235 -29.64 -21.19 11.37
CA GLU A 235 -29.29 -22.04 12.52
C GLU A 235 -28.42 -23.24 12.15
N GLU A 236 -28.55 -23.78 10.93
CA GLU A 236 -27.68 -24.85 10.44
C GLU A 236 -26.27 -24.34 10.10
N ASP A 237 -26.17 -23.14 9.51
CA ASP A 237 -24.90 -22.57 9.03
C ASP A 237 -24.13 -21.78 10.11
N ASP A 238 -24.84 -20.98 10.92
CA ASP A 238 -24.27 -20.11 11.97
C ASP A 238 -25.24 -19.95 13.16
N PRO A 239 -25.16 -20.86 14.17
CA PRO A 239 -26.03 -20.85 15.33
C PRO A 239 -25.93 -19.58 16.18
N GLU A 240 -24.75 -18.95 16.23
CA GLU A 240 -24.52 -17.75 17.04
C GLU A 240 -25.21 -16.54 16.40
N LEU A 241 -25.10 -16.38 15.08
CA LEU A 241 -25.76 -15.32 14.32
C LEU A 241 -27.29 -15.47 14.36
N ALA A 242 -27.81 -16.70 14.23
CA ALA A 242 -29.25 -16.95 14.29
C ALA A 242 -29.84 -16.59 15.67
N GLU A 243 -29.15 -16.93 16.76
CA GLU A 243 -29.54 -16.52 18.11
C GLU A 243 -29.50 -15.00 18.28
N GLU A 244 -28.50 -14.33 17.71
CA GLU A 244 -28.36 -12.88 17.78
C GLU A 244 -29.50 -12.15 17.04
N ILE A 245 -29.93 -12.67 15.88
CA ILE A 245 -31.08 -12.19 15.12
C ILE A 245 -32.38 -12.44 15.90
N LYS A 246 -32.62 -13.65 16.39
CA LYS A 246 -33.83 -14.01 17.18
C LYS A 246 -34.02 -13.12 18.41
N LYS A 247 -32.93 -12.81 19.14
CA LYS A 247 -32.97 -11.93 20.31
C LYS A 247 -33.41 -10.51 19.97
N ARG A 248 -33.02 -10.00 18.79
CA ARG A 248 -33.37 -8.66 18.33
C ARG A 248 -34.74 -8.59 17.64
N MET A 249 -35.27 -9.70 17.14
CA MET A 249 -36.65 -9.79 16.66
C MET A 249 -37.69 -9.76 17.81
N PHE A 250 -37.30 -10.15 19.02
CA PHE A 250 -38.18 -10.10 20.20
C PHE A 250 -38.30 -8.66 20.72
N VAL A 251 -39.26 -7.90 20.22
CA VAL A 251 -39.57 -6.56 20.72
C VAL A 251 -40.50 -6.67 21.93
N PHE A 252 -40.23 -5.94 23.01
CA PHE A 252 -41.05 -5.89 24.23
C PHE A 252 -42.53 -5.48 23.99
N GLU A 253 -42.86 -5.00 22.79
CA GLU A 253 -44.22 -4.64 22.38
C GLU A 253 -45.13 -5.85 22.13
N ASP A 254 -44.58 -7.04 21.86
CA ASP A 254 -45.37 -8.28 21.70
C ASP A 254 -45.95 -8.81 23.02
N ILE A 255 -45.47 -8.30 24.17
CA ILE A 255 -46.04 -8.61 25.49
C ILE A 255 -47.48 -8.08 25.59
N VAL A 256 -47.82 -7.00 24.88
CA VAL A 256 -49.17 -6.42 24.88
C VAL A 256 -50.15 -7.27 24.07
N LEU A 257 -49.65 -8.12 23.16
CA LEU A 257 -50.43 -9.07 22.37
C LEU A 257 -50.58 -10.44 23.04
N LEU A 258 -49.96 -10.66 24.21
CA LEU A 258 -50.12 -11.88 24.99
C LEU A 258 -51.44 -11.85 25.75
N ASP A 259 -52.31 -12.82 25.43
CA ASP A 259 -53.58 -13.04 26.12
C ASP A 259 -53.33 -13.46 27.59
N ASP A 260 -54.19 -13.06 28.53
CA ASP A 260 -53.99 -13.18 29.99
C ASP A 260 -53.62 -14.61 30.46
N ARG A 261 -54.02 -15.63 29.69
CA ARG A 261 -53.73 -17.05 29.96
C ARG A 261 -52.28 -17.45 29.66
N ALA A 262 -51.57 -16.74 28.79
CA ALA A 262 -50.17 -17.00 28.46
C ALA A 262 -49.22 -16.46 29.55
N ILE A 263 -49.59 -15.33 30.17
CA ILE A 263 -48.84 -14.70 31.26
C ILE A 263 -48.93 -15.52 32.55
N GLN A 264 -50.05 -16.22 32.78
CA GLN A 264 -50.29 -17.00 34.00
C GLN A 264 -49.48 -18.32 34.13
N LYS A 265 -48.65 -18.67 33.13
CA LYS A 265 -47.89 -19.93 33.08
C LYS A 265 -46.37 -19.76 33.24
N VAL A 266 -45.88 -18.53 33.40
CA VAL A 266 -44.46 -18.21 33.60
C VAL A 266 -44.22 -17.80 35.05
#